data_AF-A0A7R8CYA7-F1
#
_entry.id   AF-A0A7R8CYA7-F1
#
_cell.length_a   1.000
_cell.length_b   1.000
_cell.length_c   1.000
_cell.angle_alpha   90.00
_cell.angle_beta   90.00
_cell.angle_gamma   90.00
#
_symmetry.space_group_name_H-M   'P 1'
#
loop_
_entity.id
_entity.type
_entity.pdbx_description
1 polymer ?
#
loop_
_entity_poly.entity_id
_entity_poly.type
_entity_poly.pdbx_seq_one_letter_code
_entity_poly.pdbx_strand_id
1 'polypeptide(L)'
;MALEQFENMVKGLSDQSSFGELVDYLNKTGESVLTRNLGGLDALLDSLDFTEHSLGVIAVLSAKLQANADVSLDRISSFIMQSNPEQISFSPLSFASLVRLYGEECMRRQVPITAIQVLIKAIHNSQPQETTLTSLHAELCKLCLASKCLTPALPFLDLDYQDISEECASDSRYLLLFYYYGAMIYAANKNFGRALYFLEAVVTVPSSVISHIMFEAYKKYLLISLLIPDPSKDQQKLPKYTSPVINKFMKILCAPYHDIFSAFFTNKSDDLQDAIHKHSDTFTTDSNMGLIQQVVEAQIKMNIKRLTKTFLTLSLQDVASRVGIRSSADAERKLVEMIEEGSIQAHISQKDGMVRFDSNSEHFESVNMLQKLETNINNCINLDKQILLMDDEIILNPSFVRKSVLSSRELGEADDASMPSGGKTSSNFVSSGSKVPGYSM
;
A
#
# COMPACT_ATOMS: atom_id res chain seq x y z
N MET A 1 19.99 17.45 -37.89
CA MET A 1 21.09 16.63 -37.34
C MET A 1 20.75 15.20 -37.63
N ALA A 2 21.68 14.48 -38.24
CA ALA A 2 21.47 13.12 -38.72
C ALA A 2 21.43 12.15 -37.53
N LEU A 3 20.59 11.12 -37.63
CA LEU A 3 20.55 9.98 -36.68
C LEU A 3 21.95 9.42 -36.40
N GLU A 4 22.85 9.46 -37.38
CA GLU A 4 24.25 9.05 -37.26
C GLU A 4 25.08 9.90 -36.27
N GLN A 5 24.81 11.21 -36.16
CA GLN A 5 25.49 12.06 -35.17
C GLN A 5 25.02 11.76 -33.75
N PHE A 6 23.74 11.40 -33.59
CA PHE A 6 23.17 10.97 -32.32
C PHE A 6 23.74 9.61 -31.91
N GLU A 7 23.80 8.65 -32.83
CA GLU A 7 24.39 7.33 -32.60
C GLU A 7 25.87 7.41 -32.19
N ASN A 8 26.68 8.19 -32.90
CA ASN A 8 28.11 8.35 -32.59
C ASN A 8 28.35 9.04 -31.24
N MET A 9 27.47 9.98 -30.84
CA MET A 9 27.56 10.64 -29.54
C MET A 9 27.13 9.71 -28.40
N VAL A 10 26.09 8.90 -28.61
CA VAL A 10 25.65 7.88 -27.64
C VAL A 10 26.72 6.80 -27.45
N LYS A 11 27.31 6.29 -28.53
CA LYS A 11 28.43 5.33 -28.47
C LYS A 11 29.67 5.94 -27.80
N GLY A 12 30.09 7.11 -28.26
CA GLY A 12 31.27 7.78 -27.73
C GLY A 12 31.16 8.18 -26.25
N LEU A 13 29.99 8.60 -25.77
CA LEU A 13 29.78 8.96 -24.37
C LEU A 13 29.57 7.72 -23.48
N SER A 14 29.00 6.63 -24.02
CA SER A 14 28.88 5.38 -23.28
C SER A 14 30.23 4.69 -23.10
N ASP A 15 31.08 4.71 -24.13
CA ASP A 15 32.46 4.20 -24.08
C ASP A 15 33.33 5.00 -23.09
N GLN A 16 32.97 6.26 -22.81
CA GLN A 16 33.66 7.14 -21.87
C GLN A 16 33.09 7.09 -20.44
N SER A 17 32.03 6.31 -20.19
CA SER A 17 31.32 6.23 -18.91
C SER A 17 30.83 7.58 -18.35
N SER A 18 30.65 8.60 -19.20
CA SER A 18 30.15 9.94 -18.81
C SER A 18 28.62 9.96 -18.83
N PHE A 19 28.00 9.18 -17.95
CA PHE A 19 26.55 8.96 -17.97
C PHE A 19 25.73 10.21 -17.63
N GLY A 20 26.27 11.13 -16.81
CA GLY A 20 25.60 12.40 -16.49
C GLY A 20 25.47 13.34 -17.69
N GLU A 21 26.53 13.48 -18.50
CA GLU A 21 26.51 14.31 -19.72
C GLU A 21 25.64 13.69 -20.82
N LEU A 22 25.60 12.35 -20.87
CA LEU A 22 24.71 11.61 -21.78
C LEU A 22 23.24 11.86 -21.44
N VAL A 23 22.86 11.84 -20.16
CA VAL A 23 21.47 12.13 -19.73
C VAL A 23 21.08 13.57 -20.07
N ASP A 24 21.99 14.53 -19.85
CA ASP A 24 21.78 15.93 -20.20
C ASP A 24 21.61 16.14 -21.71
N TYR A 25 22.39 15.43 -22.52
CA TYR A 25 22.29 15.45 -23.97
C TYR A 25 20.98 14.81 -24.46
N LEU A 26 20.57 13.68 -23.88
CA LEU A 26 19.32 12.99 -24.20
C LEU A 26 18.10 13.84 -23.87
N ASN A 27 18.09 14.50 -22.71
CA ASN A 27 17.00 15.38 -22.29
C ASN A 27 16.92 16.67 -23.15
N LYS A 28 18.04 17.23 -23.58
CA LYS A 28 18.06 18.50 -24.35
C LYS A 28 17.91 18.30 -25.86
N THR A 29 18.47 17.23 -26.42
CA THR A 29 18.64 17.05 -27.87
C THR A 29 17.94 15.81 -28.40
N GLY A 30 17.86 14.74 -27.60
CA GLY A 30 17.31 13.45 -28.01
C GLY A 30 15.84 13.52 -28.42
N GLU A 31 14.97 14.09 -27.58
CA GLU A 31 13.52 14.12 -27.83
C GLU A 31 13.15 14.81 -29.16
N SER A 32 13.84 15.90 -29.51
CA SER A 32 13.60 16.68 -30.74
C SER A 32 14.09 16.03 -32.03
N VAL A 33 15.15 15.22 -31.95
CA VAL A 33 15.77 14.54 -33.11
C VAL A 33 15.09 13.20 -33.38
N LEU A 34 14.66 12.51 -32.32
CA LEU A 34 14.00 11.21 -32.38
C LEU A 34 12.56 11.32 -32.89
N THR A 35 11.80 12.32 -32.44
CA THR A 35 10.43 12.58 -32.92
C THR A 35 10.36 12.99 -34.40
N ARG A 36 11.44 13.57 -34.94
CA ARG A 36 11.52 14.00 -36.34
C ARG A 36 11.92 12.89 -37.32
N ASN A 37 12.54 11.81 -36.86
CA ASN A 37 13.12 10.78 -37.73
C ASN A 37 12.62 9.36 -37.40
N LEU A 38 11.30 9.18 -37.27
CA LEU A 38 10.66 7.93 -36.84
C LEU A 38 10.98 6.71 -37.73
N GLY A 39 11.17 6.90 -39.04
CA GLY A 39 11.42 5.82 -40.00
C GLY A 39 12.82 5.20 -39.95
N GLY A 40 13.80 5.86 -39.32
CA GLY A 40 15.19 5.36 -39.19
C GLY A 40 15.50 4.75 -37.82
N LEU A 41 14.54 4.76 -36.89
CA LEU A 41 14.77 4.34 -35.51
C LEU A 41 14.92 2.83 -35.35
N ASP A 42 14.39 2.00 -36.27
CA ASP A 42 14.65 0.54 -36.22
C ASP A 42 16.10 0.21 -36.58
N ALA A 43 16.66 0.87 -37.60
CA ALA A 43 18.07 0.71 -37.97
C ALA A 43 19.02 1.19 -36.86
N LEU A 44 18.64 2.26 -36.14
CA LEU A 44 19.40 2.77 -35.00
C LEU A 44 19.25 1.90 -33.74
N LEU A 45 18.12 1.23 -33.56
CA LEU A 45 17.95 0.23 -32.50
C LEU A 45 18.75 -1.04 -32.79
N ASP A 46 18.82 -1.46 -34.05
CA ASP A 46 19.61 -2.64 -34.45
C ASP A 46 21.14 -2.36 -34.38
N SER A 47 21.57 -1.10 -34.37
CA SER A 47 22.98 -0.70 -34.28
C SER A 47 23.46 -0.39 -32.85
N LEU A 48 22.56 -0.31 -31.87
CA LEU A 48 22.85 -0.05 -30.46
C LEU A 48 22.77 -1.35 -29.65
N ASP A 49 23.74 -1.58 -28.78
CA ASP A 49 23.68 -2.67 -27.81
C ASP A 49 22.77 -2.29 -26.63
N PHE A 50 21.87 -3.21 -26.26
CA PHE A 50 20.95 -3.09 -25.14
C PHE A 50 21.67 -3.01 -23.78
N THR A 51 22.87 -3.58 -23.66
CA THR A 51 23.63 -3.59 -22.40
C THR A 51 24.46 -2.31 -22.23
N GLU A 52 25.20 -1.93 -23.28
CA GLU A 52 26.12 -0.79 -23.25
C GLU A 52 25.43 0.56 -23.53
N HIS A 53 24.29 0.60 -24.21
CA HIS A 53 23.64 1.87 -24.61
C HIS A 53 22.23 2.02 -24.04
N SER A 54 21.98 1.50 -22.83
CA SER A 54 20.65 1.42 -22.23
C SER A 54 19.92 2.76 -22.22
N LEU A 55 20.61 3.86 -21.89
CA LEU A 55 20.04 5.21 -21.85
C LEU A 55 19.60 5.73 -23.23
N GLY A 56 20.40 5.48 -24.26
CA GLY A 56 20.07 5.85 -25.64
C GLY A 56 18.90 5.04 -26.19
N VAL A 57 18.87 3.74 -25.89
CA VAL A 57 17.77 2.84 -26.25
C VAL A 57 16.48 3.24 -25.55
N ILE A 58 16.52 3.63 -24.27
CA ILE A 58 15.34 4.12 -23.53
C ILE A 58 14.74 5.33 -24.22
N ALA A 59 15.55 6.32 -24.60
CA ALA A 59 15.08 7.52 -25.26
C ALA A 59 14.46 7.21 -26.64
N VAL A 60 15.09 6.34 -27.42
CA VAL A 60 14.60 5.92 -28.75
C VAL A 60 13.28 5.15 -28.63
N LEU A 61 13.21 4.15 -27.75
CA LEU A 61 12.00 3.35 -27.55
C LEU A 61 10.85 4.20 -26.99
N SER A 62 11.14 5.09 -26.03
CA SER A 62 10.14 6.00 -25.47
C SER A 62 9.55 6.92 -26.55
N ALA A 63 10.40 7.48 -27.42
CA ALA A 63 9.96 8.31 -28.53
C ALA A 63 9.10 7.54 -29.55
N LYS A 64 9.44 6.26 -29.85
CA LYS A 64 8.63 5.42 -30.75
C LYS A 64 7.27 5.05 -30.16
N LEU A 65 7.23 4.69 -28.88
CA LEU A 65 6.00 4.36 -28.16
C LEU A 65 5.07 5.58 -28.06
N GLN A 66 5.62 6.76 -27.74
CA GLN A 66 4.86 8.01 -27.72
C GLN A 66 4.31 8.39 -29.10
N ALA A 67 5.04 8.06 -30.17
CA ALA A 67 4.61 8.30 -31.55
C ALA A 67 3.59 7.26 -32.07
N ASN A 68 3.15 6.29 -31.26
CA ASN A 68 2.30 5.16 -31.65
C ASN A 68 2.83 4.41 -32.90
N ALA A 69 4.15 4.39 -33.10
CA ALA A 69 4.76 3.57 -34.13
C ALA A 69 4.67 2.08 -33.72
N ASP A 70 4.50 1.18 -34.68
CA ASP A 70 4.39 -0.26 -34.39
C ASP A 70 5.75 -0.81 -33.92
N VAL A 71 5.99 -0.75 -32.61
CA VAL A 71 7.16 -1.33 -31.96
C VAL A 71 6.79 -2.73 -31.52
N SER A 72 7.60 -3.71 -31.90
CA SER A 72 7.45 -5.07 -31.40
C SER A 72 7.63 -5.10 -29.88
N LEU A 73 6.61 -5.55 -29.14
CA LEU A 73 6.66 -5.72 -27.69
C LEU A 73 7.83 -6.62 -27.26
N ASP A 74 8.20 -7.59 -28.09
CA ASP A 74 9.31 -8.52 -27.82
C ASP A 74 10.68 -7.81 -27.80
N ARG A 75 10.83 -6.72 -28.57
CA ARG A 75 12.06 -5.90 -28.57
C ARG A 75 12.18 -5.13 -27.25
N ILE A 76 11.07 -4.56 -26.77
CA ILE A 76 11.02 -3.82 -25.50
C ILE A 76 11.24 -4.77 -24.31
N SER A 77 10.61 -5.94 -24.32
CA SER A 77 10.82 -6.94 -23.27
C SER A 77 12.26 -7.44 -23.24
N SER A 78 12.85 -7.71 -24.41
CA SER A 78 14.26 -8.14 -24.50
C SER A 78 15.21 -7.07 -23.97
N PHE A 79 14.96 -5.80 -24.29
CA PHE A 79 15.72 -4.68 -23.75
C PHE A 79 15.63 -4.61 -22.22
N ILE A 80 14.41 -4.60 -21.65
CA ILE A 80 14.23 -4.52 -20.19
C ILE A 80 14.93 -5.68 -19.48
N MET A 81 14.87 -6.88 -20.04
CA MET A 81 15.53 -8.07 -19.47
C MET A 81 17.07 -7.99 -19.50
N GLN A 82 17.66 -7.32 -20.50
CA GLN A 82 19.10 -7.23 -20.70
C GLN A 82 19.72 -5.90 -20.21
N SER A 83 18.88 -4.95 -19.82
CA SER A 83 19.28 -3.60 -19.40
C SER A 83 20.25 -3.57 -18.21
N ASN A 84 21.20 -2.62 -18.24
CA ASN A 84 22.19 -2.44 -17.17
C ASN A 84 21.64 -1.55 -16.03
N PRO A 85 21.56 -2.04 -14.78
CA PRO A 85 21.09 -1.27 -13.62
C PRO A 85 21.90 0.01 -13.34
N GLU A 86 23.21 0.01 -13.58
CA GLU A 86 24.06 1.17 -13.30
C GLU A 86 23.67 2.37 -14.16
N GLN A 87 23.42 2.14 -15.45
CA GLN A 87 22.99 3.19 -16.37
C GLN A 87 21.56 3.66 -16.07
N ILE A 88 20.67 2.75 -15.65
CA ILE A 88 19.29 3.09 -15.28
C ILE A 88 19.25 4.02 -14.06
N SER A 89 20.17 3.83 -13.10
CA SER A 89 20.24 4.68 -11.91
C SER A 89 20.49 6.17 -12.22
N PHE A 90 21.11 6.48 -13.36
CA PHE A 90 21.31 7.87 -13.82
C PHE A 90 20.07 8.50 -14.47
N SER A 91 19.06 7.72 -14.88
CA SER A 91 17.81 8.24 -15.45
C SER A 91 16.59 7.37 -15.08
N PRO A 92 16.22 7.29 -13.79
CA PRO A 92 15.13 6.44 -13.32
C PRO A 92 13.78 6.88 -13.91
N LEU A 93 13.53 8.20 -14.00
CA LEU A 93 12.31 8.78 -14.57
C LEU A 93 12.02 8.35 -16.02
N SER A 94 13.05 8.35 -16.86
CA SER A 94 12.92 7.96 -18.28
C SER A 94 12.68 6.46 -18.41
N PHE A 95 13.38 5.65 -17.63
CA PHE A 95 13.18 4.21 -17.59
C PHE A 95 11.78 3.84 -17.09
N ALA A 96 11.32 4.45 -15.99
CA ALA A 96 9.98 4.26 -15.48
C ALA A 96 8.90 4.70 -16.48
N SER A 97 9.12 5.78 -17.23
CA SER A 97 8.24 6.20 -18.33
C SER A 97 8.12 5.14 -19.42
N LEU A 98 9.23 4.55 -19.85
CA LEU A 98 9.25 3.49 -20.85
C LEU A 98 8.46 2.25 -20.39
N VAL A 99 8.75 1.78 -19.17
CA VAL A 99 8.09 0.58 -18.61
C VAL A 99 6.59 0.81 -18.42
N ARG A 100 6.18 2.02 -18.04
CA ARG A 100 4.75 2.41 -17.97
C ARG A 100 4.07 2.33 -19.34
N LEU A 101 4.67 2.94 -20.36
CA LEU A 101 4.15 2.90 -21.73
C LEU A 101 4.07 1.47 -22.26
N TYR A 102 5.06 0.63 -21.94
CA TYR A 102 5.03 -0.80 -22.26
C TYR A 102 3.85 -1.51 -21.56
N GLY A 103 3.62 -1.23 -20.28
CA GLY A 103 2.47 -1.76 -19.53
C GLY A 103 1.12 -1.35 -20.14
N GLU A 104 0.96 -0.08 -20.50
CA GLU A 104 -0.25 0.44 -21.15
C GLU A 104 -0.49 -0.21 -22.52
N GLU A 105 0.55 -0.38 -23.33
CA GLU A 105 0.47 -1.03 -24.63
C GLU A 105 0.12 -2.53 -24.48
N CYS A 106 0.66 -3.21 -23.47
CA CYS A 106 0.28 -4.60 -23.16
C CYS A 106 -1.19 -4.72 -22.75
N MET A 107 -1.71 -3.74 -22.00
CA MET A 107 -3.14 -3.66 -21.69
C MET A 107 -3.98 -3.44 -22.95
N ARG A 108 -3.55 -2.55 -23.85
CA ARG A 108 -4.23 -2.28 -25.13
C ARG A 108 -4.28 -3.52 -26.02
N ARG A 109 -3.21 -4.30 -26.06
CA ARG A 109 -3.11 -5.56 -26.83
C ARG A 109 -3.70 -6.78 -26.09
N GLN A 110 -4.30 -6.60 -24.90
CA GLN A 110 -4.91 -7.66 -24.08
C GLN A 110 -3.96 -8.79 -23.66
N VAL A 111 -2.66 -8.52 -23.51
CA VAL A 111 -1.64 -9.49 -23.06
C VAL A 111 -0.92 -9.03 -21.77
N PRO A 112 -1.62 -8.70 -20.67
CA PRO A 112 -0.99 -8.19 -19.45
C PRO A 112 -0.09 -9.22 -18.74
N ILE A 113 -0.28 -10.52 -18.97
CA ILE A 113 0.45 -11.59 -18.26
C ILE A 113 1.93 -11.62 -18.64
N THR A 114 2.26 -11.41 -19.92
CA THR A 114 3.65 -11.42 -20.39
C THR A 114 4.46 -10.28 -19.81
N ALA A 115 3.81 -9.15 -19.52
CA ALA A 115 4.43 -7.96 -18.98
C ALA A 115 4.82 -8.10 -17.49
N ILE A 116 4.19 -9.00 -16.72
CA ILE A 116 4.44 -9.14 -15.28
C ILE A 116 5.90 -9.51 -15.01
N GLN A 117 6.44 -10.52 -15.70
CA GLN A 117 7.84 -10.95 -15.51
C GLN A 117 8.84 -9.85 -15.89
N VAL A 118 8.52 -9.12 -16.97
CA VAL A 118 9.33 -8.01 -17.46
C VAL A 118 9.36 -6.86 -16.44
N LEU A 119 8.21 -6.52 -15.83
CA LEU A 119 8.11 -5.49 -14.80
C LEU A 119 8.81 -5.90 -13.50
N ILE A 120 8.72 -7.17 -13.10
CA ILE A 120 9.47 -7.68 -11.93
C ILE A 120 10.96 -7.45 -12.13
N LYS A 121 11.50 -7.79 -13.31
CA LYS A 121 12.90 -7.55 -13.62
C LYS A 121 13.23 -6.06 -13.67
N ALA A 122 12.34 -5.23 -14.23
CA ALA A 122 12.49 -3.78 -14.26
C ALA A 122 12.56 -3.16 -12.85
N ILE A 123 11.73 -3.64 -11.92
CA ILE A 123 11.73 -3.20 -10.52
C ILE A 123 13.09 -3.49 -9.89
N HIS A 124 13.58 -4.73 -10.00
CA HIS A 124 14.89 -5.10 -9.46
C HIS A 124 16.06 -4.32 -10.08
N ASN A 125 15.97 -3.96 -11.36
CA ASN A 125 17.00 -3.16 -12.03
C ASN A 125 16.93 -1.66 -11.67
N SER A 126 15.75 -1.15 -11.30
CA SER A 126 15.53 0.26 -11.00
C SER A 126 15.65 0.59 -9.52
N GLN A 127 15.50 -0.39 -8.63
CA GLN A 127 15.58 -0.19 -7.18
C GLN A 127 17.04 -0.10 -6.72
N PRO A 128 17.44 1.01 -6.04
CA PRO A 128 18.76 1.08 -5.42
C PRO A 128 18.86 0.16 -4.19
N GLN A 129 17.75 -0.01 -3.46
CA GLN A 129 17.59 -0.94 -2.35
C GLN A 129 16.23 -1.64 -2.45
N GLU A 130 16.13 -2.87 -1.95
CA GLU A 130 14.89 -3.66 -1.96
C GLU A 130 13.76 -2.98 -1.16
N THR A 131 14.11 -2.12 -0.20
CA THR A 131 13.20 -1.35 0.66
C THR A 131 12.74 -0.02 0.05
N THR A 132 13.18 0.32 -1.17
CA THR A 132 12.77 1.56 -1.85
C THR A 132 11.56 1.33 -2.75
N LEU A 133 10.48 2.09 -2.53
CA LEU A 133 9.29 2.06 -3.35
C LEU A 133 9.49 2.87 -4.64
N THR A 134 9.32 2.20 -5.78
CA THR A 134 9.36 2.79 -7.13
C THR A 134 7.97 2.93 -7.73
N SER A 135 7.83 3.81 -8.72
CA SER A 135 6.57 4.02 -9.44
C SER A 135 6.09 2.75 -10.17
N LEU A 136 7.02 1.86 -10.51
CA LEU A 136 6.78 0.59 -11.19
C LEU A 136 5.98 -0.42 -10.36
N HIS A 137 6.01 -0.32 -9.03
CA HIS A 137 5.22 -1.22 -8.17
C HIS A 137 3.72 -1.03 -8.38
N ALA A 138 3.27 0.21 -8.62
CA ALA A 138 1.88 0.51 -8.92
C ALA A 138 1.43 -0.13 -10.24
N GLU A 139 2.28 -0.05 -11.28
CA GLU A 139 1.99 -0.69 -12.58
C GLU A 139 2.01 -2.21 -12.49
N LEU A 140 2.93 -2.81 -11.73
CA LEU A 140 2.92 -4.25 -11.49
C LEU A 140 1.58 -4.68 -10.87
N CYS A 141 1.12 -3.98 -9.84
CA CYS A 141 -0.16 -4.29 -9.19
C CYS A 141 -1.35 -4.15 -10.16
N LYS A 142 -1.35 -3.10 -10.99
CA LYS A 142 -2.37 -2.87 -12.02
C LYS A 142 -2.42 -4.00 -13.05
N LEU A 143 -1.28 -4.47 -13.55
CA LEU A 143 -1.20 -5.59 -14.50
C LEU A 143 -1.62 -6.91 -13.86
N CYS A 144 -1.25 -7.15 -12.61
CA CYS A 144 -1.68 -8.33 -11.84
C CYS A 144 -3.21 -8.34 -11.64
N LEU A 145 -3.81 -7.19 -11.31
CA LEU A 145 -5.27 -7.06 -11.22
C LEU A 145 -5.96 -7.26 -12.57
N ALA A 146 -5.44 -6.69 -13.64
CA ALA A 146 -6.00 -6.83 -14.98
C ALA A 146 -5.94 -8.27 -15.51
N SER A 147 -4.83 -8.97 -15.25
CA SER A 147 -4.62 -10.37 -15.62
C SER A 147 -5.30 -11.38 -14.68
N LYS A 148 -5.83 -10.92 -13.54
CA LYS A 148 -6.33 -11.76 -12.43
C LYS A 148 -5.28 -12.73 -11.87
N CYS A 149 -3.99 -12.46 -12.10
CA CYS A 149 -2.87 -13.22 -11.56
C CYS A 149 -2.24 -12.44 -10.40
N LEU A 150 -2.70 -12.73 -9.18
CA LEU A 150 -2.37 -11.91 -8.00
C LEU A 150 -1.09 -12.34 -7.28
N THR A 151 -0.73 -13.63 -7.40
CA THR A 151 0.40 -14.24 -6.68
C THR A 151 1.74 -13.54 -6.91
N PRO A 152 2.12 -13.11 -8.13
CA PRO A 152 3.43 -12.49 -8.38
C PRO A 152 3.61 -11.13 -7.70
N ALA A 153 2.53 -10.43 -7.32
CA ALA A 153 2.62 -9.14 -6.65
C ALA A 153 2.82 -9.27 -5.13
N LEU A 154 2.45 -10.40 -4.52
CA LEU A 154 2.48 -10.58 -3.07
C LEU A 154 3.87 -10.38 -2.44
N PRO A 155 4.98 -10.91 -3.00
CA PRO A 155 6.30 -10.70 -2.43
C PRO A 155 6.69 -9.23 -2.33
N PHE A 156 6.22 -8.39 -3.27
CA PHE A 156 6.45 -6.95 -3.25
C PHE A 156 5.52 -6.23 -2.27
N LEU A 157 4.28 -6.68 -2.14
CA LEU A 157 3.31 -6.07 -1.23
C LEU A 157 3.58 -6.41 0.25
N ASP A 158 4.13 -7.60 0.52
CA ASP A 158 4.43 -8.05 1.88
C ASP A 158 5.68 -7.37 2.47
N LEU A 159 6.46 -6.67 1.64
CA LEU A 159 7.59 -5.85 2.07
C LEU A 159 7.10 -4.50 2.62
N ASP A 160 7.62 -4.14 3.80
CA ASP A 160 7.38 -2.83 4.39
C ASP A 160 8.46 -1.85 3.90
N TYR A 161 8.11 -1.05 2.89
CA TYR A 161 9.00 -0.06 2.26
C TYR A 161 9.33 1.10 3.21
N GLN A 162 10.60 1.50 3.23
CA GLN A 162 11.12 2.56 4.12
C GLN A 162 11.30 3.88 3.37
N ASP A 163 11.81 3.80 2.13
CA ASP A 163 12.11 4.96 1.30
C ASP A 163 11.23 5.00 0.05
N ILE A 164 10.96 6.20 -0.43
CA ILE A 164 10.27 6.44 -1.69
C ILE A 164 11.28 7.02 -2.67
N SER A 165 11.45 6.36 -3.82
CA SER A 165 12.32 6.85 -4.89
C SER A 165 11.89 8.24 -5.38
N GLU A 166 12.85 9.05 -5.83
CA GLU A 166 12.60 10.42 -6.33
C GLU A 166 11.56 10.46 -7.47
N GLU A 167 11.54 9.42 -8.31
CA GLU A 167 10.57 9.27 -9.40
C GLU A 167 9.13 9.10 -8.90
N CYS A 168 8.94 8.35 -7.81
CA CYS A 168 7.64 8.12 -7.20
C CYS A 168 7.22 9.34 -6.37
N ALA A 169 8.18 10.00 -5.71
CA ALA A 169 7.96 11.25 -4.97
C ALA A 169 7.53 12.41 -5.88
N SER A 170 7.95 12.41 -7.15
CA SER A 170 7.57 13.42 -8.14
C SER A 170 6.07 13.45 -8.42
N ASP A 171 5.36 12.32 -8.29
CA ASP A 171 3.94 12.22 -8.54
C ASP A 171 3.27 11.28 -7.53
N SER A 172 2.61 11.87 -6.54
CA SER A 172 1.94 11.17 -5.45
C SER A 172 0.84 10.21 -5.91
N ARG A 173 0.38 10.30 -7.16
CA ARG A 173 -0.59 9.34 -7.71
C ARG A 173 -0.05 7.91 -7.70
N TYR A 174 1.24 7.71 -7.95
CA TYR A 174 1.81 6.34 -7.97
C TYR A 174 1.80 5.71 -6.59
N LEU A 175 2.10 6.50 -5.56
CA LEU A 175 1.98 6.07 -4.17
C LEU A 175 0.53 5.65 -3.84
N LEU A 176 -0.45 6.50 -4.19
CA LEU A 176 -1.87 6.21 -3.95
C LEU A 176 -2.33 4.96 -4.72
N LEU A 177 -1.91 4.80 -5.97
CA LEU A 177 -2.26 3.65 -6.80
C LEU A 177 -1.62 2.36 -6.30
N PHE A 178 -0.36 2.40 -5.86
CA PHE A 178 0.31 1.24 -5.27
C PHE A 178 -0.46 0.70 -4.07
N TYR A 179 -0.74 1.56 -3.08
CA TYR A 179 -1.47 1.12 -1.90
C TYR A 179 -2.93 0.74 -2.20
N TYR A 180 -3.60 1.45 -3.12
CA TYR A 180 -4.97 1.12 -3.50
C TYR A 180 -5.07 -0.25 -4.22
N TYR A 181 -4.21 -0.49 -5.21
CA TYR A 181 -4.19 -1.77 -5.92
C TYR A 181 -3.69 -2.91 -5.03
N GLY A 182 -2.69 -2.65 -4.17
CA GLY A 182 -2.25 -3.59 -3.15
C GLY A 182 -3.38 -4.02 -2.21
N ALA A 183 -4.19 -3.06 -1.76
CA ALA A 183 -5.38 -3.37 -0.96
C ALA A 183 -6.39 -4.26 -1.70
N MET A 184 -6.62 -4.02 -2.99
CA MET A 184 -7.52 -4.86 -3.81
C MET A 184 -6.97 -6.27 -3.96
N ILE A 185 -5.65 -6.43 -4.15
CA ILE A 185 -4.98 -7.73 -4.22
C ILE A 185 -5.14 -8.49 -2.90
N TYR A 186 -4.88 -7.84 -1.76
CA TYR A 186 -5.07 -8.45 -0.45
C TYR A 186 -6.53 -8.79 -0.14
N ALA A 187 -7.46 -7.91 -0.52
CA ALA A 187 -8.90 -8.15 -0.35
C ALA A 187 -9.36 -9.37 -1.17
N ALA A 188 -8.87 -9.52 -2.40
CA ALA A 188 -9.15 -10.68 -3.24
C ALA A 188 -8.59 -11.99 -2.63
N ASN A 189 -7.45 -11.91 -1.95
CA ASN A 189 -6.86 -13.03 -1.21
C ASN A 189 -7.45 -13.23 0.19
N LYS A 190 -8.53 -12.51 0.55
CA LYS A 190 -9.18 -12.52 1.87
C LYS A 190 -8.26 -12.15 3.05
N ASN A 191 -7.11 -11.52 2.79
CA ASN A 191 -6.26 -10.94 3.82
C ASN A 191 -6.76 -9.53 4.16
N PHE A 192 -7.91 -9.47 4.84
CA PHE A 192 -8.57 -8.19 5.16
C PHE A 192 -7.76 -7.31 6.11
N GLY A 193 -6.90 -7.91 6.95
CA GLY A 193 -6.03 -7.17 7.87
C GLY A 193 -5.01 -6.29 7.14
N ARG A 194 -4.22 -6.87 6.24
CA ARG A 194 -3.27 -6.11 5.40
C ARG A 194 -4.02 -5.19 4.42
N ALA A 195 -5.14 -5.63 3.84
CA ALA A 195 -5.95 -4.77 2.96
C ALA A 195 -6.42 -3.50 3.66
N LEU A 196 -6.86 -3.59 4.92
CA LEU A 196 -7.30 -2.45 5.71
C LEU A 196 -6.15 -1.46 5.94
N TYR A 197 -4.97 -1.95 6.32
CA TYR A 197 -3.77 -1.13 6.49
C TYR A 197 -3.41 -0.37 5.21
N PHE A 198 -3.44 -1.05 4.05
CA PHE A 198 -3.15 -0.42 2.76
C PHE A 198 -4.18 0.67 2.40
N LEU A 199 -5.47 0.45 2.67
CA LEU A 199 -6.49 1.47 2.43
C LEU A 199 -6.37 2.66 3.39
N GLU A 200 -6.02 2.40 4.65
CA GLU A 200 -5.75 3.44 5.64
C GLU A 200 -4.56 4.31 5.20
N ALA A 201 -3.49 3.69 4.69
CA ALA A 201 -2.35 4.41 4.12
C ALA A 201 -2.77 5.37 3.00
N VAL A 202 -3.62 4.94 2.06
CA VAL A 202 -4.14 5.80 0.97
C VAL A 202 -4.91 7.02 1.51
N VAL A 203 -5.77 6.80 2.52
CA VAL A 203 -6.64 7.85 3.05
C VAL A 203 -5.88 8.82 3.95
N THR A 204 -4.77 8.40 4.55
CA THR A 204 -3.96 9.22 5.45
C THR A 204 -2.92 10.09 4.73
N VAL A 205 -2.64 9.83 3.44
CA VAL A 205 -1.71 10.64 2.65
C VAL A 205 -2.08 12.13 2.75
N PRO A 206 -1.14 13.02 3.15
CA PRO A 206 -1.39 14.45 3.23
C PRO A 206 -1.82 15.01 1.88
N SER A 207 -3.03 15.56 1.79
CA SER A 207 -3.53 16.13 0.54
C SER A 207 -4.43 17.33 0.80
N SER A 208 -4.26 18.37 -0.01
CA SER A 208 -5.12 19.55 -0.04
C SER A 208 -6.41 19.31 -0.85
N VAL A 209 -6.40 18.34 -1.76
CA VAL A 209 -7.51 17.99 -2.65
C VAL A 209 -7.81 16.50 -2.57
N ILE A 210 -9.08 16.13 -2.60
CA ILE A 210 -9.49 14.71 -2.58
C ILE A 210 -9.41 14.16 -4.00
N SER A 211 -8.57 13.15 -4.20
CA SER A 211 -8.51 12.42 -5.47
C SER A 211 -9.59 11.34 -5.53
N HIS A 212 -9.98 10.94 -6.75
CA HIS A 212 -10.90 9.82 -6.96
C HIS A 212 -10.36 8.50 -6.37
N ILE A 213 -9.04 8.30 -6.36
CA ILE A 213 -8.39 7.11 -5.80
C ILE A 213 -8.65 7.05 -4.29
N MET A 214 -8.45 8.17 -3.58
CA MET A 214 -8.73 8.25 -2.14
C MET A 214 -10.21 8.05 -1.83
N PHE A 215 -11.09 8.55 -2.69
CA PHE A 215 -12.53 8.38 -2.55
C PHE A 215 -12.95 6.91 -2.65
N GLU A 216 -12.49 6.21 -3.69
CA GLU A 216 -12.73 4.77 -3.86
C GLU A 216 -12.09 3.92 -2.76
N ALA A 217 -10.90 4.31 -2.30
CA ALA A 217 -10.22 3.66 -1.19
C ALA A 217 -11.04 3.77 0.10
N TYR A 218 -11.59 4.96 0.40
CA TYR A 218 -12.37 5.18 1.61
C TYR A 218 -13.68 4.37 1.64
N LYS A 219 -14.38 4.26 0.50
CA LYS A 219 -15.57 3.39 0.38
C LYS A 219 -15.23 1.94 0.75
N LYS A 220 -14.15 1.42 0.18
CA LYS A 220 -13.67 0.05 0.42
C LYS A 220 -13.12 -0.12 1.84
N TYR A 221 -12.52 0.91 2.42
CA TYR A 221 -12.03 0.90 3.81
C TYR A 221 -13.18 0.66 4.79
N LEU A 222 -14.31 1.37 4.61
CA LEU A 222 -15.50 1.17 5.43
C LEU A 222 -16.10 -0.23 5.27
N LEU A 223 -16.07 -0.84 4.08
CA LEU A 223 -16.56 -2.20 3.90
C LEU A 223 -15.61 -3.24 4.47
N ILE A 224 -14.31 -3.14 4.18
CA ILE A 224 -13.30 -4.12 4.63
C ILE A 224 -13.12 -4.07 6.15
N SER A 225 -13.25 -2.90 6.78
CA SER A 225 -13.26 -2.82 8.25
C SER A 225 -14.40 -3.59 8.91
N LEU A 226 -15.50 -3.89 8.19
CA LEU A 226 -16.58 -4.74 8.70
C LEU A 226 -16.33 -6.24 8.45
N LEU A 227 -15.37 -6.58 7.57
CA LEU A 227 -15.04 -7.96 7.19
C LEU A 227 -13.93 -8.58 8.05
N ILE A 228 -13.26 -7.80 8.88
CA ILE A 228 -12.25 -8.35 9.80
C ILE A 228 -12.91 -9.19 10.91
N PRO A 229 -12.20 -10.12 11.56
CA PRO A 229 -12.78 -11.05 12.55
C PRO A 229 -13.42 -10.40 13.79
N ASP A 230 -12.96 -9.21 14.17
CA ASP A 230 -13.46 -8.43 15.29
C ASP A 230 -13.60 -6.95 14.89
N PRO A 231 -14.64 -6.60 14.12
CA PRO A 231 -14.84 -5.24 13.63
C PRO A 231 -15.25 -4.33 14.79
N SER A 232 -14.71 -3.12 14.83
CA SER A 232 -14.97 -2.16 15.90
C SER A 232 -15.56 -0.86 15.36
N LYS A 233 -16.43 -0.23 16.15
CA LYS A 233 -16.99 1.09 15.79
C LYS A 233 -15.92 2.17 15.68
N ASP A 234 -14.78 1.97 16.36
CA ASP A 234 -13.68 2.92 16.33
C ASP A 234 -12.94 2.94 14.98
N GLN A 235 -13.05 1.88 14.18
CA GLN A 235 -12.49 1.86 12.82
C GLN A 235 -13.18 2.86 11.87
N GLN A 236 -14.35 3.37 12.24
CA GLN A 236 -14.97 4.49 11.52
C GLN A 236 -14.15 5.77 11.65
N LYS A 237 -13.39 5.93 12.74
CA LYS A 237 -12.58 7.10 13.01
C LYS A 237 -11.21 6.88 12.39
N LEU A 238 -10.88 7.71 11.42
CA LEU A 238 -9.54 7.75 10.85
C LEU A 238 -8.54 8.31 11.87
N PRO A 239 -7.23 8.00 11.73
CA PRO A 239 -6.19 8.55 12.59
C PRO A 239 -6.22 10.08 12.67
N LYS A 240 -5.82 10.65 13.82
CA LYS A 240 -5.90 12.10 14.08
C LYS A 240 -5.07 12.94 13.11
N TYR A 241 -4.01 12.39 12.54
CA TYR A 241 -3.14 13.06 11.58
C TYR A 241 -3.71 13.07 10.15
N THR A 242 -4.88 12.46 9.92
CA THR A 242 -5.55 12.49 8.62
C THR A 242 -5.97 13.91 8.27
N SER A 243 -5.80 14.30 7.00
CA SER A 243 -6.15 15.64 6.52
C SER A 243 -7.60 16.01 6.85
N PRO A 244 -7.87 17.19 7.45
CA PRO A 244 -9.21 17.54 7.93
C PRO A 244 -10.25 17.66 6.81
N VAL A 245 -9.80 17.99 5.59
CA VAL A 245 -10.62 17.99 4.36
C VAL A 245 -11.24 16.61 4.13
N ILE A 246 -10.45 15.54 4.30
CA ILE A 246 -10.88 14.16 4.10
C ILE A 246 -11.98 13.81 5.11
N ASN A 247 -11.76 14.06 6.40
CA ASN A 247 -12.74 13.77 7.45
C ASN A 247 -14.09 14.47 7.24
N LYS A 248 -14.09 15.71 6.75
CA LYS A 248 -15.32 16.48 6.52
C LYS A 248 -16.06 16.03 5.25
N PHE A 249 -15.35 15.95 4.13
CA PHE A 249 -15.98 15.73 2.83
C PHE A 249 -16.28 14.25 2.56
N MET A 250 -15.40 13.32 2.98
CA MET A 250 -15.63 11.89 2.79
C MET A 250 -16.90 11.41 3.50
N LYS A 251 -17.18 11.95 4.70
CA LYS A 251 -18.39 11.60 5.43
C LYS A 251 -19.68 11.99 4.70
N ILE A 252 -19.66 13.13 3.99
CA ILE A 252 -20.81 13.63 3.24
C ILE A 252 -20.96 12.84 1.94
N LEU A 253 -19.86 12.65 1.20
CA LEU A 253 -19.87 12.03 -0.12
C LEU A 253 -20.07 10.50 -0.06
N CYS A 254 -19.59 9.85 1.01
CA CYS A 254 -19.77 8.41 1.25
C CYS A 254 -20.89 8.10 2.25
N ALA A 255 -21.91 8.97 2.35
CA ALA A 255 -23.05 8.75 3.24
C ALA A 255 -23.70 7.36 3.07
N PRO A 256 -23.91 6.81 1.86
CA PRO A 256 -24.43 5.45 1.68
C PRO A 256 -23.60 4.36 2.37
N TYR A 257 -22.27 4.48 2.36
CA TYR A 257 -21.36 3.53 3.01
C TYR A 257 -21.36 3.68 4.53
N HIS A 258 -21.55 4.90 5.03
CA HIS A 258 -21.75 5.13 6.46
C HIS A 258 -23.08 4.59 6.98
N ASP A 259 -24.15 4.68 6.18
CA ASP A 259 -25.44 4.07 6.51
C ASP A 259 -25.26 2.55 6.71
N ILE A 260 -24.58 1.86 5.77
CA ILE A 260 -24.23 0.44 5.89
C ILE A 260 -23.41 0.15 7.15
N PHE A 261 -22.35 0.93 7.39
CA PHE A 261 -21.52 0.77 8.58
C PHE A 261 -22.34 0.91 9.86
N SER A 262 -23.24 1.89 9.93
CA SER A 262 -24.11 2.10 11.09
C SER A 262 -25.12 0.96 11.28
N ALA A 263 -25.74 0.49 10.19
CA ALA A 263 -26.70 -0.60 10.19
C ALA A 263 -26.06 -1.93 10.60
N PHE A 264 -24.80 -2.17 10.22
CA PHE A 264 -24.06 -3.36 10.64
C PHE A 264 -24.03 -3.52 12.17
N PHE A 265 -23.81 -2.43 12.90
CA PHE A 265 -23.74 -2.45 14.36
C PHE A 265 -25.09 -2.35 15.08
N THR A 266 -26.22 -2.20 14.39
CA THR A 266 -27.56 -2.37 15.03
C THR A 266 -27.81 -3.83 15.38
N ASN A 267 -27.08 -4.75 14.74
CA ASN A 267 -27.17 -6.21 14.88
C ASN A 267 -28.50 -6.79 14.40
N LYS A 268 -29.30 -6.01 13.66
CA LYS A 268 -30.52 -6.47 13.01
C LYS A 268 -30.23 -6.67 11.53
N SER A 269 -30.47 -7.88 11.04
CA SER A 269 -30.25 -8.23 9.64
C SER A 269 -31.17 -7.44 8.70
N ASP A 270 -32.40 -7.12 9.14
CA ASP A 270 -33.36 -6.34 8.36
C ASP A 270 -32.88 -4.90 8.13
N ASP A 271 -32.39 -4.21 9.17
CA ASP A 271 -31.86 -2.85 9.05
C ASP A 271 -30.73 -2.75 8.01
N LEU A 272 -29.86 -3.78 7.97
CA LEU A 272 -28.77 -3.85 7.00
C LEU A 272 -29.30 -4.09 5.57
N GLN A 273 -30.24 -5.01 5.40
CA GLN A 273 -30.87 -5.27 4.10
C GLN A 273 -31.61 -4.03 3.57
N ASP A 274 -32.35 -3.33 4.42
CA ASP A 274 -33.06 -2.09 4.07
C ASP A 274 -32.07 -0.99 3.63
N ALA A 275 -30.95 -0.84 4.34
CA ALA A 275 -29.89 0.10 3.96
C ALA A 275 -29.24 -0.26 2.62
N ILE A 276 -29.06 -1.56 2.33
CA ILE A 276 -28.55 -2.05 1.03
C ILE A 276 -29.54 -1.75 -0.09
N HIS A 277 -30.82 -2.06 0.11
CA HIS A 277 -31.86 -1.82 -0.88
C HIS A 277 -32.01 -0.34 -1.20
N LYS A 278 -31.97 0.52 -0.18
CA LYS A 278 -32.06 1.98 -0.32
C LYS A 278 -30.99 2.58 -1.22
N HIS A 279 -29.77 2.03 -1.20
CA HIS A 279 -28.61 2.58 -1.91
C HIS A 279 -28.03 1.63 -2.98
N SER A 280 -28.81 0.65 -3.42
CA SER A 280 -28.37 -0.44 -4.31
C SER A 280 -27.77 0.03 -5.64
N ASP A 281 -28.34 1.07 -6.26
CA ASP A 281 -27.85 1.65 -7.51
C ASP A 281 -26.44 2.24 -7.36
N THR A 282 -26.18 2.92 -6.24
CA THR A 282 -24.86 3.50 -5.92
C THR A 282 -23.82 2.40 -5.80
N PHE A 283 -24.14 1.32 -5.08
CA PHE A 283 -23.20 0.22 -4.86
C PHE A 283 -22.89 -0.59 -6.12
N THR A 284 -23.88 -0.69 -7.02
CA THR A 284 -23.72 -1.32 -8.33
C THR A 284 -22.84 -0.47 -9.23
N THR A 285 -23.08 0.84 -9.27
CA THR A 285 -22.26 1.80 -10.03
C THR A 285 -20.81 1.79 -9.55
N ASP A 286 -20.60 1.74 -8.24
CA ASP A 286 -19.27 1.70 -7.63
C ASP A 286 -18.57 0.32 -7.71
N SER A 287 -19.21 -0.69 -8.32
CA SER A 287 -18.70 -2.07 -8.43
C SER A 287 -18.31 -2.72 -7.09
N ASN A 288 -18.96 -2.30 -6.00
CA ASN A 288 -18.66 -2.77 -4.63
C ASN A 288 -19.71 -3.78 -4.10
N MET A 289 -20.68 -4.18 -4.92
CA MET A 289 -21.78 -5.07 -4.54
C MET A 289 -21.31 -6.41 -3.94
N GLY A 290 -20.25 -7.01 -4.50
CA GLY A 290 -19.71 -8.27 -3.98
C GLY A 290 -19.14 -8.15 -2.57
N LEU A 291 -18.51 -7.03 -2.23
CA LEU A 291 -18.02 -6.78 -0.87
C LEU A 291 -19.18 -6.58 0.11
N ILE A 292 -20.26 -5.92 -0.32
CA ILE A 292 -21.45 -5.70 0.52
C ILE A 292 -22.14 -7.02 0.86
N GLN A 293 -22.22 -7.94 -0.11
CA GLN A 293 -22.73 -9.30 0.16
C GLN A 293 -21.89 -10.02 1.22
N GLN A 294 -20.56 -9.89 1.17
CA GLN A 294 -19.69 -10.43 2.21
C GLN A 294 -19.93 -9.75 3.57
N VAL A 295 -20.25 -8.45 3.61
CA VAL A 295 -20.58 -7.73 4.86
C VAL A 295 -21.86 -8.29 5.49
N VAL A 296 -22.87 -8.64 4.70
CA VAL A 296 -24.09 -9.31 5.21
C VAL A 296 -23.73 -10.65 5.85
N GLU A 297 -22.92 -11.46 5.18
CA GLU A 297 -22.46 -12.74 5.73
C GLU A 297 -21.62 -12.55 7.01
N ALA A 298 -20.77 -11.54 7.04
CA ALA A 298 -19.96 -11.19 8.22
C ALA A 298 -20.84 -10.75 9.40
N GLN A 299 -21.93 -10.02 9.17
CA GLN A 299 -22.86 -9.61 10.23
C GLN A 299 -23.51 -10.83 10.88
N ILE A 300 -23.92 -11.82 10.08
CA ILE A 300 -24.47 -13.10 10.54
C ILE A 300 -23.45 -13.82 11.42
N LYS A 301 -22.19 -13.95 10.96
CA LYS A 301 -21.11 -14.58 11.73
C LYS A 301 -20.85 -13.84 13.04
N MET A 302 -20.83 -12.50 13.02
CA MET A 302 -20.65 -11.68 14.22
C MET A 302 -21.79 -11.84 15.23
N ASN A 303 -23.04 -11.88 14.76
CA ASN A 303 -24.20 -12.12 15.61
C ASN A 303 -24.12 -13.49 16.30
N ILE A 304 -23.69 -14.53 15.58
CA ILE A 304 -23.43 -15.86 16.16
C ILE A 304 -22.31 -15.82 17.19
N LYS A 305 -21.16 -15.19 16.87
CA LYS A 305 -20.03 -15.02 17.79
C LYS A 305 -20.43 -14.26 19.06
N ARG A 306 -21.42 -13.38 18.99
CA ARG A 306 -21.95 -12.70 20.18
C ARG A 306 -22.80 -13.62 21.05
N LEU A 307 -23.54 -14.57 20.47
CA LEU A 307 -24.33 -15.54 21.23
C LEU A 307 -23.45 -16.44 22.10
N THR A 308 -22.23 -16.74 21.67
CA THR A 308 -21.27 -17.54 22.46
C THR A 308 -20.85 -16.85 23.76
N LYS A 309 -20.92 -15.50 23.82
CA LYS A 309 -20.61 -14.72 25.02
C LYS A 309 -21.75 -14.73 26.06
N THR A 310 -23.00 -14.95 25.63
CA THR A 310 -24.18 -14.85 26.50
C THR A 310 -24.83 -16.19 26.79
N PHE A 311 -24.60 -17.21 25.96
CA PHE A 311 -25.24 -18.52 26.07
C PHE A 311 -24.18 -19.62 26.10
N LEU A 312 -24.34 -20.58 27.02
CA LEU A 312 -23.57 -21.83 27.02
C LEU A 312 -24.22 -22.86 26.09
N THR A 313 -25.54 -22.97 26.13
CA THR A 313 -26.32 -23.89 25.30
C THR A 313 -27.52 -23.16 24.72
N LEU A 314 -27.78 -23.33 23.43
CA LEU A 314 -28.89 -22.67 22.74
C LEU A 314 -29.51 -23.58 21.66
N SER A 315 -30.83 -23.50 21.46
CA SER A 315 -31.49 -24.26 20.41
C SER A 315 -31.15 -23.71 19.01
N LEU A 316 -31.08 -24.58 18.01
CA LEU A 316 -30.84 -24.17 16.61
C LEU A 316 -31.93 -23.22 16.09
N GLN A 317 -33.18 -23.37 16.57
CA GLN A 317 -34.29 -22.48 16.22
C GLN A 317 -34.12 -21.08 16.81
N ASP A 318 -33.63 -20.97 18.05
CA ASP A 318 -33.36 -19.68 18.68
C ASP A 318 -32.15 -18.98 18.05
N VAL A 319 -31.12 -19.74 17.65
CA VAL A 319 -30.00 -19.21 16.86
C VAL A 319 -30.54 -18.62 15.56
N ALA A 320 -31.35 -19.37 14.80
CA ALA A 320 -31.92 -18.91 13.55
C ALA A 320 -32.75 -17.63 13.73
N SER A 321 -33.64 -17.61 14.72
CA SER A 321 -34.53 -16.48 14.99
C SER A 321 -33.77 -15.21 15.41
N ARG A 322 -32.67 -15.34 16.18
CA ARG A 322 -31.89 -14.18 16.66
C ARG A 322 -30.90 -13.63 15.64
N VAL A 323 -30.44 -14.46 14.71
CA VAL A 323 -29.48 -14.07 13.67
C VAL A 323 -30.20 -13.65 12.37
N GLY A 324 -31.51 -13.86 12.28
CA GLY A 324 -32.30 -13.55 11.08
C GLY A 324 -32.15 -14.59 9.97
N ILE A 325 -31.90 -15.85 10.33
CA ILE A 325 -31.80 -16.97 9.40
C ILE A 325 -33.17 -17.67 9.32
N ARG A 326 -33.57 -18.07 8.12
CA ARG A 326 -34.93 -18.59 7.84
C ARG A 326 -35.19 -19.98 8.41
N SER A 327 -34.17 -20.82 8.56
CA SER A 327 -34.33 -22.20 9.00
C SER A 327 -33.27 -22.63 10.03
N SER A 328 -33.64 -23.58 10.87
CA SER A 328 -32.72 -24.24 11.81
C SER A 328 -31.60 -25.00 11.08
N ALA A 329 -31.90 -25.58 9.90
CA ALA A 329 -30.91 -26.28 9.07
C ALA A 329 -29.86 -25.32 8.47
N ASP A 330 -30.26 -24.12 8.08
CA ASP A 330 -29.32 -23.10 7.59
C ASP A 330 -28.45 -22.55 8.73
N ALA A 331 -29.03 -22.40 9.94
CA ALA A 331 -28.27 -22.04 11.13
C ALA A 331 -27.25 -23.13 11.49
N GLU A 332 -27.61 -24.41 11.41
CA GLU A 332 -26.69 -25.54 11.59
C GLU A 332 -25.56 -25.49 10.56
N ARG A 333 -25.87 -25.33 9.27
CA ARG A 333 -24.86 -25.22 8.20
C ARG A 333 -23.88 -24.08 8.46
N LYS A 334 -24.37 -22.92 8.90
CA LYS A 334 -23.54 -21.74 9.19
C LYS A 334 -22.66 -21.95 10.42
N LEU A 335 -23.17 -22.64 11.43
CA LEU A 335 -22.38 -23.01 12.62
C LEU A 335 -21.26 -23.98 12.25
N VAL A 336 -21.54 -24.99 11.42
CA VAL A 336 -20.51 -25.92 10.92
C VAL A 336 -19.42 -25.17 10.15
N GLU A 337 -19.78 -24.28 9.22
CA GLU A 337 -18.83 -23.42 8.50
C GLU A 337 -17.94 -22.62 9.47
N MET A 338 -18.52 -22.02 10.50
CA MET A 338 -17.77 -21.23 11.49
C MET A 338 -16.88 -22.09 12.40
N ILE A 339 -17.25 -23.35 12.66
CA ILE A 339 -16.42 -24.31 13.41
C ILE A 339 -15.24 -24.77 12.54
N GLU A 340 -15.47 -25.08 11.27
CA GLU A 340 -14.43 -25.47 10.31
C GLU A 340 -13.41 -24.36 10.07
N GLU A 341 -13.86 -23.11 9.98
CA GLU A 341 -12.99 -21.92 9.89
C GLU A 341 -12.24 -21.63 11.21
N GLY A 342 -12.58 -22.32 12.31
CA GLY A 342 -12.00 -22.06 13.63
C GLY A 342 -12.45 -20.75 14.28
N SER A 343 -13.51 -20.11 13.76
CA SER A 343 -14.02 -18.83 14.28
C SER A 343 -14.78 -18.97 15.60
N ILE A 344 -15.38 -20.15 15.85
CA ILE A 344 -16.06 -20.49 17.11
C ILE A 344 -15.72 -21.91 17.54
N GLN A 345 -15.71 -22.16 18.86
CA GLN A 345 -15.64 -23.49 19.44
C GLN A 345 -17.03 -23.88 19.93
N ALA A 346 -17.67 -24.84 19.26
CA ALA A 346 -19.02 -25.29 19.59
C ALA A 346 -19.24 -26.76 19.22
N HIS A 347 -20.11 -27.43 19.97
CA HIS A 347 -20.59 -28.78 19.71
C HIS A 347 -22.08 -28.78 19.38
N ILE A 348 -22.46 -29.46 18.29
CA ILE A 348 -23.85 -29.53 17.81
C ILE A 348 -24.43 -30.91 18.17
N SER A 349 -25.54 -30.94 18.92
CA SER A 349 -26.33 -32.16 19.16
C SER A 349 -27.56 -32.15 18.25
N GLN A 350 -27.49 -32.91 17.14
CA GLN A 350 -28.63 -33.05 16.22
C GLN A 350 -29.83 -33.74 16.86
N LYS A 351 -29.60 -34.67 17.80
CA LYS A 351 -30.68 -35.39 18.50
C LYS A 351 -31.55 -34.45 19.32
N ASP A 352 -30.91 -33.48 19.98
CA ASP A 352 -31.59 -32.55 20.89
C ASP A 352 -31.93 -31.21 20.20
N GLY A 353 -31.39 -30.95 19.00
CA GLY A 353 -31.54 -29.69 18.28
C GLY A 353 -30.84 -28.51 18.96
N MET A 354 -29.77 -28.79 19.72
CA MET A 354 -29.08 -27.84 20.59
C MET A 354 -27.61 -27.68 20.19
N VAL A 355 -27.09 -26.48 20.40
CA VAL A 355 -25.69 -26.11 20.21
C VAL A 355 -25.12 -25.73 21.57
N ARG A 356 -23.98 -26.33 21.92
CA ARG A 356 -23.21 -25.98 23.10
C ARG A 356 -21.98 -25.19 22.67
N PHE A 357 -21.83 -23.98 23.18
CA PHE A 357 -20.65 -23.15 22.95
C PHE A 357 -19.63 -23.43 24.04
N ASP A 358 -18.39 -23.72 23.64
CA ASP A 358 -17.30 -23.90 24.59
C ASP A 358 -16.54 -22.58 24.75
N SER A 359 -16.07 -22.32 25.96
CA SER A 359 -15.20 -21.17 26.22
C SER A 359 -13.79 -21.51 25.73
N ASN A 360 -13.18 -20.61 24.94
CA ASN A 360 -11.86 -20.76 24.33
C ASN A 360 -10.86 -21.46 25.25
N SER A 361 -10.43 -22.66 24.86
CA SER A 361 -9.48 -23.49 25.62
C SER A 361 -8.00 -23.22 25.28
N GLU A 362 -7.65 -22.01 24.85
CA GLU A 362 -6.23 -21.63 24.72
C GLU A 362 -5.64 -21.42 26.13
N HIS A 363 -5.01 -22.46 26.65
CA HIS A 363 -4.31 -22.43 27.94
C HIS A 363 -2.92 -21.77 27.85
N PHE A 364 -2.56 -21.16 26.70
CA PHE A 364 -1.25 -20.54 26.44
C PHE A 364 0.00 -21.44 26.63
N GLU A 365 -0.18 -22.71 26.96
CA GLU A 365 0.88 -23.67 27.29
C GLU A 365 1.45 -24.42 26.06
N SER A 366 0.93 -24.18 24.86
CA SER A 366 1.33 -24.94 23.68
C SER A 366 2.67 -24.48 23.09
N VAL A 367 3.42 -25.42 22.50
CA VAL A 367 4.65 -25.12 21.74
C VAL A 367 4.39 -24.12 20.61
N ASN A 368 3.20 -24.18 20.00
CA ASN A 368 2.78 -23.21 18.98
C ASN A 368 2.69 -21.78 19.53
N MET A 369 2.26 -21.60 20.79
CA MET A 369 2.24 -20.28 21.42
C MET A 369 3.66 -19.77 21.72
N LEU A 370 4.58 -20.66 22.11
CA LEU A 370 5.98 -20.29 22.28
C LEU A 370 6.62 -19.85 20.96
N GLN A 371 6.37 -20.56 19.86
CA GLN A 371 6.85 -20.16 18.53
C GLN A 371 6.25 -18.82 18.05
N LYS A 372 4.95 -18.60 18.28
CA LYS A 372 4.30 -17.31 17.99
C LYS A 372 4.94 -16.18 18.82
N LEU A 373 5.21 -16.42 20.10
CA LEU A 373 5.86 -15.45 20.98
C LEU A 373 7.27 -15.13 20.51
N GLU A 374 8.09 -16.14 20.19
CA GLU A 374 9.44 -15.97 19.67
C GLU A 374 9.45 -15.18 18.36
N THR A 375 8.53 -15.49 17.43
CA THR A 375 8.37 -14.75 16.18
C THR A 375 8.05 -13.27 16.43
N ASN A 376 7.10 -13.00 17.33
CA ASN A 376 6.72 -11.62 17.69
C ASN A 376 7.88 -10.87 18.36
N ILE A 377 8.64 -11.52 19.26
CA ILE A 377 9.82 -10.93 19.89
C ILE A 377 10.87 -10.58 18.85
N ASN A 378 11.15 -11.50 17.92
CA ASN A 378 12.10 -11.25 16.83
C ASN A 378 11.67 -10.09 15.93
N ASN A 379 10.37 -9.97 15.64
CA ASN A 379 9.83 -8.83 14.90
C ASN A 379 10.02 -7.52 15.65
N CYS A 380 9.77 -7.49 16.97
CA CYS A 380 10.02 -6.30 17.79
C CYS A 380 11.51 -5.92 17.83
N ILE A 381 12.42 -6.89 17.95
CA ILE A 381 13.87 -6.65 17.93
C ILE A 381 14.31 -6.08 16.58
N ASN A 382 13.77 -6.60 15.47
CA ASN A 382 14.09 -6.09 14.14
C ASN A 382 13.57 -4.66 13.95
N LEU A 383 12.37 -4.35 14.43
CA LEU A 383 11.82 -3.01 14.39
C LEU A 383 12.64 -2.03 15.25
N ASP A 384 13.08 -2.44 16.45
CA ASP A 384 13.94 -1.63 17.32
C ASP A 384 15.26 -1.28 16.64
N LYS A 385 15.92 -2.28 16.01
CA LYS A 385 17.13 -2.04 15.21
C LYS A 385 16.90 -1.04 14.07
N GLN A 386 15.77 -1.14 13.37
CA GLN A 386 15.42 -0.19 12.31
C GLN A 386 15.21 1.22 12.86
N ILE A 387 14.51 1.37 13.97
CA ILE A 387 14.31 2.67 14.63
C ILE A 387 15.65 3.29 15.02
N LEU A 388 16.59 2.51 15.57
CA LEU A 388 17.92 3.00 15.92
C LEU A 388 18.70 3.49 14.69
N LEU A 389 18.65 2.76 13.58
CA LEU A 389 19.27 3.19 12.32
C LEU A 389 18.66 4.51 11.80
N MET A 390 17.34 4.64 11.87
CA MET A 390 16.65 5.87 11.48
C MET A 390 17.01 7.04 12.40
N ASP A 391 17.17 6.81 13.71
CA ASP A 391 17.59 7.84 14.66
C ASP A 391 19.02 8.32 14.37
N ASP A 392 19.94 7.38 14.10
CA ASP A 392 21.31 7.70 13.68
C ASP A 392 21.34 8.55 12.40
N GLU A 393 20.54 8.21 11.38
CA GLU A 393 20.42 8.99 10.14
C GLU A 393 19.87 10.41 10.39
N ILE A 394 18.87 10.55 11.26
CA ILE A 394 18.29 11.85 11.63
C ILE A 394 19.33 12.71 12.37
N ILE A 395 20.09 12.12 13.30
CA ILE A 395 21.12 12.82 14.08
C ILE A 395 22.26 13.30 13.16
N LEU A 396 22.62 12.51 12.15
CA LEU A 396 23.65 12.86 11.17
C LEU A 396 23.15 13.88 10.13
N ASN A 397 21.85 14.15 10.05
CA ASN A 397 21.30 15.07 9.05
C ASN A 397 21.74 16.52 9.31
N PRO A 398 22.41 17.18 8.34
CA PRO A 398 22.96 18.52 8.53
C PRO A 398 21.90 19.59 8.82
N SER A 399 20.67 19.40 8.36
CA SER A 399 19.54 20.31 8.66
C SER A 399 19.10 20.19 10.12
N PHE A 400 19.10 18.96 10.65
CA PHE A 400 18.81 18.68 12.05
C PHE A 400 19.93 19.24 12.95
N VAL A 401 21.19 18.97 12.62
CA VAL A 401 22.36 19.51 13.33
C VAL A 401 22.36 21.05 13.32
N ARG A 402 22.06 21.68 12.19
CA ARG A 402 22.00 23.15 12.11
C ARG A 402 20.87 23.69 12.99
N LYS A 403 19.69 23.05 13.01
CA LYS A 403 18.55 23.50 13.82
C LYS A 403 18.74 23.21 15.32
N SER A 404 19.36 22.09 15.68
CA SER A 404 19.67 21.75 17.07
C SER A 404 20.72 22.72 17.63
N VAL A 405 21.78 23.01 16.89
CA VAL A 405 22.80 24.01 17.26
C VAL A 405 22.21 25.43 17.36
N LEU A 406 21.30 25.80 16.45
CA LEU A 406 20.59 27.10 16.53
C LEU A 406 19.67 27.16 17.76
N SER A 407 18.91 26.11 18.06
CA SER A 407 18.07 26.05 19.26
C SER A 407 18.89 26.09 20.57
N SER A 408 20.08 25.49 20.58
CA SER A 408 21.02 25.58 21.70
C SER A 408 21.65 26.98 21.85
N ARG A 409 21.78 27.75 20.76
CA ARG A 409 22.25 29.14 20.78
C ARG A 409 21.18 30.13 21.22
N GLU A 410 19.93 29.94 20.79
CA GLU A 410 18.80 30.79 21.20
C GLU A 410 18.51 30.67 22.71
N LEU A 411 18.75 29.49 23.31
CA LEU A 411 18.70 29.30 24.76
C LEU A 411 19.87 29.96 25.51
N GLY A 412 21.01 30.19 24.85
CA GLY A 412 22.20 30.83 25.43
C GLY A 412 22.17 32.36 25.37
N GLU A 413 21.47 32.95 24.40
CA GLU A 413 21.33 34.42 24.27
C GLU A 413 20.18 35.00 25.12
N ALA A 414 19.21 34.18 25.52
CA ALA A 414 18.12 34.62 26.42
C ALA A 414 18.57 34.81 27.88
N ASP A 415 19.66 34.17 28.30
CA ASP A 415 20.16 34.23 29.69
C ASP A 415 21.12 35.42 29.95
N ASP A 416 21.58 36.14 28.92
CA ASP A 416 22.59 37.21 29.06
C ASP A 416 21.99 38.63 29.13
N ALA A 417 20.66 38.78 29.03
CA ALA A 417 19.99 40.09 28.95
C ALA A 417 19.28 40.57 30.23
N SER A 418 19.39 39.87 31.37
CA SER A 418 18.79 40.34 32.61
C SER A 418 19.57 39.97 33.88
N MET A 419 20.47 40.86 34.30
CA MET A 419 20.91 40.98 35.69
C MET A 419 20.75 42.43 36.13
N PRO A 420 20.10 42.68 37.29
CA PRO A 420 20.83 43.40 38.31
C PRO A 420 20.90 42.62 39.62
N SER A 421 22.14 42.57 40.10
CA SER A 421 22.63 42.39 41.47
C SER A 421 21.63 42.33 42.62
N GLY A 422 21.79 41.32 43.49
CA GLY A 422 21.50 41.52 44.92
C GLY A 422 21.14 40.28 45.74
N GLY A 423 22.14 39.53 46.20
CA GLY A 423 22.20 39.12 47.61
C GLY A 423 21.52 37.84 48.09
N LYS A 424 22.39 36.86 48.37
CA LYS A 424 22.43 35.95 49.54
C LYS A 424 21.70 34.60 49.51
N THR A 425 22.57 33.58 49.52
CA THR A 425 22.54 32.35 50.35
C THR A 425 21.44 31.33 50.09
N SER A 426 21.78 30.17 49.53
CA SER A 426 22.17 28.97 50.30
C SER A 426 22.32 27.75 49.38
N SER A 427 23.27 26.91 49.73
CA SER A 427 23.59 25.57 49.22
C SER A 427 22.41 24.70 48.73
N ASN A 428 22.56 24.09 47.56
CA ASN A 428 22.58 22.62 47.43
C ASN A 428 23.03 22.18 46.02
N PHE A 429 24.07 21.36 46.00
CA PHE A 429 24.59 20.65 44.83
C PHE A 429 23.58 19.55 44.45
N VAL A 430 22.92 19.67 43.30
CA VAL A 430 22.24 18.55 42.63
C VAL A 430 22.53 18.66 41.13
N SER A 431 23.21 17.65 40.60
CA SER A 431 23.45 17.46 39.17
C SER A 431 22.12 17.26 38.44
N SER A 432 21.68 18.27 37.69
CA SER A 432 20.54 18.17 36.79
C SER A 432 20.93 17.39 35.53
N GLY A 433 20.64 16.09 35.54
CA GLY A 433 20.51 15.30 34.33
C GLY A 433 19.26 15.76 33.55
N SER A 434 19.45 16.02 32.27
CA SER A 434 18.42 16.38 31.30
C SER A 434 17.36 15.27 31.24
N LYS A 435 16.17 15.53 31.81
CA LYS A 435 15.01 14.66 31.65
C LYS A 435 14.42 14.85 30.26
N VAL A 436 14.56 13.82 29.42
CA VAL A 436 13.72 13.61 28.23
C VAL A 436 12.30 13.24 28.74
N PRO A 437 11.21 13.81 28.19
CA PRO A 437 9.86 13.45 28.62
C PRO A 437 9.55 12.01 28.19
N GLY A 438 9.53 11.11 29.16
CA GLY A 438 9.15 9.72 28.96
C GLY A 438 7.68 9.58 28.61
N TYR A 439 7.40 8.77 27.58
CA TYR A 439 6.11 8.10 27.40
C TYR A 439 5.89 7.17 28.60
N SER A 440 4.77 7.37 29.31
CA SER A 440 4.25 6.35 30.23
C SER A 440 3.58 5.26 29.40
N MET A 441 3.90 4.00 29.73
CA MET A 441 3.09 2.84 29.36
C MET A 441 1.63 3.03 29.78
#